data_AF-A0A8D6V3Z5-F1
#
_entry.id   AF-A0A8D6V3Z5-F1
#
_cell.length_a   1.000
_cell.length_b   1.000
_cell.length_c   1.000
_cell.angle_alpha   90.00
_cell.angle_beta   90.00
_cell.angle_gamma   90.00
#
_symmetry.space_group_name_H-M   'P 1'
#
loop_
_entity.id
_entity.type
_entity.pdbx_description
1 polymer ?
#
loop_
_entity_poly.entity_id
_entity_poly.type
_entity_poly.pdbx_seq_one_letter_code
_entity_poly.pdbx_strand_id
1 'polypeptide(L)'
;MTLQGKTAPVVLDSYDVERGGEHRELDERQARGFHNSVYRGPIKDAAMGIAAKFIPTIGTLIQGSDDLQQLSVAYPQSPLNDDHLGGLRELLQRRVPHCGDRAPDANVVAADGTSTTLFAHLYNPDGWSWGWALLAFDGRQHDAMPPLRLALAGLEAWPWLRPRLILGAAMPQPDDATALSDLDGAAHAAYGIADTSALIVVRPDGHIAFRGRADAPELLRAYCERVFDPATEGAAR
;
A
#
# COMPACT_ATOMS: atom_id res chain seq x y z
N MET A 1 11.62 -14.09 6.44
CA MET A 1 12.60 -13.92 5.34
C MET A 1 13.98 -13.53 5.86
N THR A 2 14.11 -12.66 6.87
CA THR A 2 15.42 -12.23 7.42
C THR A 2 16.23 -13.38 7.99
N LEU A 3 15.61 -14.28 8.78
CA LEU A 3 16.27 -15.49 9.29
C LEU A 3 16.76 -16.45 8.19
N GLN A 4 16.25 -16.32 6.96
CA GLN A 4 16.69 -17.10 5.79
C GLN A 4 17.71 -16.33 4.93
N GLY A 5 18.17 -15.14 5.35
CA GLY A 5 19.12 -14.31 4.61
C GLY A 5 18.55 -13.64 3.35
N LYS A 6 17.23 -13.52 3.22
CA LYS A 6 16.55 -13.00 2.02
C LYS A 6 16.03 -11.57 2.14
N THR A 7 16.10 -11.00 3.33
CA THR A 7 15.71 -9.61 3.59
C THR A 7 16.74 -8.99 4.51
N ALA A 8 16.94 -7.68 4.36
CA ALA A 8 17.83 -6.89 5.21
C ALA A 8 17.26 -6.73 6.63
N PRO A 9 18.10 -6.35 7.62
CA PRO A 9 17.66 -6.20 9.01
C PRO A 9 16.59 -5.11 9.20
N VAL A 10 16.54 -4.10 8.33
CA VAL A 10 15.50 -3.05 8.29
C VAL A 10 14.05 -3.62 8.34
N VAL A 11 13.83 -4.83 7.83
CA VAL A 11 12.52 -5.51 7.88
C VAL A 11 12.16 -5.98 9.29
N LEU A 12 13.14 -6.32 10.13
CA LEU A 12 12.91 -6.61 11.55
C LEU A 12 12.76 -5.31 12.33
N ASP A 13 13.61 -4.31 12.05
CA ASP A 13 13.59 -3.03 12.75
C ASP A 13 12.29 -2.25 12.51
N SER A 14 11.63 -2.46 11.36
CA SER A 14 10.33 -1.86 11.08
C SER A 14 9.25 -2.29 12.07
N TYR A 15 9.36 -3.48 12.68
CA TYR A 15 8.36 -3.98 13.62
C TYR A 15 8.17 -3.06 14.82
N ASP A 16 9.26 -2.60 15.44
CA ASP A 16 9.22 -1.74 16.61
C ASP A 16 8.68 -0.34 16.28
N VAL A 17 9.01 0.18 15.08
CA VAL A 17 8.49 1.48 14.62
C VAL A 17 7.00 1.40 14.32
N GLU A 18 6.57 0.36 13.62
CA GLU A 18 5.18 0.17 13.22
C GLU A 18 4.29 -0.18 14.41
N ARG A 19 4.65 -1.16 15.23
CA ARG A 19 3.82 -1.61 16.36
C ARG A 19 4.05 -0.80 17.63
N GLY A 20 5.27 -0.32 17.87
CA GLY A 20 5.58 0.58 18.99
C GLY A 20 5.16 2.04 18.74
N GLY A 21 4.96 2.44 17.48
CA GLY A 21 4.32 3.70 17.10
C GLY A 21 2.83 3.73 17.41
N GLU A 22 2.11 2.68 17.04
CA GLU A 22 0.66 2.53 17.31
C GLU A 22 0.33 2.61 18.81
N HIS A 23 1.17 2.03 19.68
CA HIS A 23 0.99 2.11 21.13
C HIS A 23 1.09 3.55 21.67
N ARG A 24 2.00 4.37 21.13
CA ARG A 24 2.15 5.78 21.54
C ARG A 24 0.98 6.64 21.05
N GLU A 25 0.47 6.37 19.85
CA GLU A 25 -0.67 7.13 19.31
C GLU A 25 -2.01 6.76 20.00
N LEU A 26 -2.17 5.49 20.38
CA LEU A 26 -3.26 5.02 21.25
C LEU A 26 -3.20 5.70 22.64
N ASP A 27 -2.02 5.80 23.24
CA ASP A 27 -1.81 6.45 24.54
C ASP A 27 -2.11 7.96 24.48
N GLU A 28 -1.71 8.66 23.42
CA GLU A 28 -2.02 10.09 23.25
C GLU A 28 -3.50 10.35 22.95
N ARG A 29 -4.20 9.44 22.25
CA ARG A 29 -5.65 9.52 22.07
C ARG A 29 -6.40 9.22 23.37
N GLN A 30 -5.95 8.25 24.18
CA GLN A 30 -6.50 8.02 25.51
C GLN A 30 -6.27 9.21 26.43
N ALA A 31 -5.08 9.81 26.44
CA ALA A 31 -4.78 10.99 27.24
C ALA A 31 -5.66 12.20 26.86
N ARG A 32 -5.88 12.44 25.56
CA ARG A 32 -6.79 13.51 25.07
C ARG A 32 -8.25 13.22 25.38
N GLY A 33 -8.70 11.96 25.26
CA GLY A 33 -10.04 11.53 25.63
C GLY A 33 -10.33 11.68 27.13
N PHE A 34 -9.35 11.33 27.97
CA PHE A 34 -9.43 11.47 29.42
C PHE A 34 -9.45 12.94 29.84
N HIS A 35 -8.62 13.79 29.22
CA HIS A 35 -8.60 15.23 29.51
C HIS A 35 -9.92 15.92 29.10
N ASN A 36 -10.52 15.52 27.98
CA ASN A 36 -11.79 16.07 27.50
C ASN A 36 -13.02 15.57 28.28
N SER A 37 -12.94 14.39 28.91
CA SER A 37 -13.99 13.83 29.78
C SER A 37 -13.99 14.43 31.18
N VAL A 38 -12.82 14.79 31.73
CA VAL A 38 -12.70 15.30 33.10
C VAL A 38 -12.93 16.81 33.20
N TYR A 39 -12.63 17.58 32.14
CA TYR A 39 -12.92 19.02 32.07
C TYR A 39 -14.18 19.33 31.25
N ARG A 40 -15.35 18.84 31.68
CA ARG A 40 -16.65 19.29 31.17
C ARG A 40 -17.09 20.56 31.90
N GLY A 41 -16.91 21.70 31.25
CA GLY A 41 -17.48 22.98 31.70
C GLY A 41 -18.92 23.18 31.19
N PRO A 42 -19.75 23.96 31.91
CA PRO A 42 -21.19 24.13 31.64
C PRO A 42 -21.54 24.66 30.24
N ILE A 43 -20.56 25.25 29.54
CA ILE A 43 -20.71 25.79 28.19
C ILE A 43 -20.82 24.67 27.14
N LYS A 44 -20.14 23.53 27.32
CA LYS A 44 -20.20 22.39 26.38
C LYS A 44 -21.55 21.66 26.43
N ASP A 45 -22.20 21.64 27.59
CA ASP A 45 -23.50 20.98 27.77
C ASP A 45 -24.63 21.74 27.05
N ALA A 46 -24.58 23.08 27.07
CA ALA A 46 -25.55 23.90 26.34
C ALA A 46 -25.43 23.73 24.81
N ALA A 47 -24.20 23.63 24.30
CA ALA A 47 -23.96 23.41 22.87
C ALA A 47 -24.42 22.02 22.39
N MET A 48 -24.23 20.98 23.20
CA MET A 48 -24.74 19.63 22.88
C MET A 48 -26.26 19.54 22.92
N GLY A 49 -26.92 20.23 23.86
CA GLY A 49 -28.40 20.24 23.93
C GLY A 49 -29.07 20.84 22.69
N ILE A 50 -28.38 21.77 22.01
CA ILE A 50 -28.81 22.33 20.73
C ILE A 50 -28.49 21.37 19.59
N ALA A 51 -27.27 20.83 19.53
CA ALA A 51 -26.86 19.91 18.47
C ALA A 51 -27.69 18.61 18.44
N ALA A 52 -28.08 18.08 19.61
CA ALA A 52 -28.89 16.86 19.74
C ALA A 52 -30.33 17.03 19.22
N LYS A 53 -30.86 18.26 19.16
CA LYS A 53 -32.18 18.53 18.57
C LYS A 53 -32.18 18.59 17.04
N PHE A 54 -31.02 18.74 16.41
CA PHE A 54 -30.90 18.88 14.96
C PHE A 54 -30.38 17.64 14.23
N ILE A 55 -29.93 16.60 14.95
CA ILE A 55 -29.41 15.36 14.36
C ILE A 55 -30.12 14.16 15.00
N PRO A 56 -31.22 13.64 14.40
CA PRO A 56 -31.96 12.49 14.94
C PRO A 56 -31.23 11.13 14.85
N THR A 57 -29.90 11.11 14.77
CA THR A 57 -29.16 9.87 14.48
C THR A 57 -27.72 9.85 15.03
N ILE A 58 -27.48 10.41 16.22
CA ILE A 58 -26.16 10.26 16.89
C ILE A 58 -26.00 8.85 17.50
N GLY A 59 -27.10 8.18 17.85
CA GLY A 59 -27.07 6.84 18.44
C GLY A 59 -26.48 5.75 17.52
N THR A 60 -26.58 5.91 16.20
CA THR A 60 -26.07 4.92 15.23
C THR A 60 -24.64 5.22 14.74
N LEU A 61 -24.11 6.40 15.04
CA LEU A 61 -22.72 6.78 14.72
C LEU A 61 -21.73 6.39 15.83
N ILE A 62 -22.24 6.17 17.06
CA ILE A 62 -21.45 5.68 18.19
C ILE A 62 -21.36 4.14 18.18
N GLN A 63 -22.27 3.47 17.47
CA GLN A 63 -22.19 2.05 17.15
C GLN A 63 -21.29 1.81 15.93
N GLY A 64 -20.16 2.53 15.87
CA GLY A 64 -19.12 2.34 14.87
C GLY A 64 -18.62 0.91 14.97
N SER A 65 -18.91 0.14 13.93
CA SER A 65 -18.53 -1.25 13.75
C SER A 65 -17.07 -1.50 14.11
N ASP A 66 -16.83 -2.39 15.07
CA ASP A 66 -15.51 -2.94 15.41
C ASP A 66 -14.73 -3.43 14.15
N ASP A 67 -15.44 -3.73 13.05
CA ASP A 67 -14.88 -4.13 11.75
C ASP A 67 -14.12 -3.02 11.00
N LEU A 68 -14.46 -1.72 11.18
CA LEU A 68 -13.78 -0.63 10.47
C LEU A 68 -12.44 -0.24 11.12
N GLN A 69 -12.28 -0.50 12.42
CA GLN A 69 -11.02 -0.26 13.14
C GLN A 69 -9.93 -1.29 12.81
N GLN A 70 -10.29 -2.49 12.34
CA GLN A 70 -9.31 -3.48 11.86
C GLN A 70 -8.85 -3.24 10.41
N LEU A 71 -9.65 -2.53 9.60
CA LEU A 71 -9.35 -2.24 8.18
C LEU A 71 -8.51 -0.97 7.97
N SER A 72 -8.34 -0.13 8.99
CA SER A 72 -7.66 1.17 8.88
C SER A 72 -6.23 1.21 9.45
N VAL A 73 -5.60 0.06 9.68
CA VAL A 73 -4.20 0.04 10.11
C VAL A 73 -3.35 0.50 8.94
N ALA A 74 -2.63 1.61 9.14
CA ALA A 74 -1.70 2.18 8.18
C ALA A 74 -0.37 2.45 8.90
N TYR A 75 0.74 2.35 8.17
CA TYR A 75 2.08 2.52 8.71
C TYR A 75 2.82 3.69 8.03
N PRO A 76 2.35 4.93 8.17
CA PRO A 76 2.90 6.07 7.40
C PRO A 76 4.38 6.35 7.70
N GLN A 77 4.87 5.97 8.88
CA GLN A 77 6.25 6.19 9.33
C GLN A 77 7.13 4.94 9.24
N SER A 78 6.70 3.89 8.53
CA SER A 78 7.51 2.67 8.39
C SER A 78 8.83 2.98 7.67
N PRO A 79 9.98 2.47 8.14
CA PRO A 79 11.24 2.55 7.41
C PRO A 79 11.22 1.77 6.09
N LEU A 80 10.20 0.94 5.86
CA LEU A 80 9.97 0.20 4.62
C LEU A 80 9.22 1.03 3.57
N ASN A 81 8.75 2.23 3.90
CA ASN A 81 8.04 3.10 2.97
C ASN A 81 9.00 3.86 2.07
N ASP A 82 8.65 3.99 0.79
CA ASP A 82 9.43 4.73 -0.19
C ASP A 82 8.53 5.20 -1.35
N ASP A 83 8.09 6.47 -1.30
CA ASP A 83 7.08 7.01 -2.22
C ASP A 83 7.69 8.04 -3.19
N HIS A 84 7.72 7.69 -4.47
CA HIS A 84 8.23 8.49 -5.59
C HIS A 84 7.15 8.80 -6.63
N LEU A 85 5.91 8.38 -6.40
CA LEU A 85 4.82 8.62 -7.34
C LEU A 85 4.09 9.95 -7.07
N GLY A 86 4.50 10.65 -6.01
CA GLY A 86 3.83 11.87 -5.54
C GLY A 86 3.93 13.08 -6.46
N GLY A 87 2.90 13.93 -6.41
CA GLY A 87 2.81 15.15 -7.22
C GLY A 87 1.55 15.99 -7.00
N LEU A 88 1.46 17.14 -7.68
CA LEU A 88 0.33 18.09 -7.58
C LEU A 88 -1.05 17.45 -7.81
N ARG A 89 -1.14 16.42 -8.66
CA ARG A 89 -2.39 15.71 -8.95
C ARG A 89 -2.87 14.82 -7.81
N GLU A 90 -1.93 14.22 -7.07
CA GLU A 90 -2.23 13.44 -5.88
C GLU A 90 -2.78 14.34 -4.76
N LEU A 91 -2.24 15.55 -4.62
CA LEU A 91 -2.72 16.55 -3.65
C LEU A 91 -4.17 16.99 -3.90
N LEU A 92 -4.62 16.91 -5.17
CA LEU A 92 -6.00 17.16 -5.57
C LEU A 92 -6.92 15.94 -5.41
N GLN A 93 -6.36 14.73 -5.46
CA GLN A 93 -7.09 13.47 -5.32
C GLN A 93 -7.00 12.98 -3.87
N ARG A 94 -7.97 13.38 -3.02
CA ARG A 94 -8.01 13.10 -1.57
C ARG A 94 -8.12 11.61 -1.16
N ARG A 95 -7.92 10.65 -2.07
CA ARG A 95 -8.15 9.20 -1.85
C ARG A 95 -7.10 8.29 -2.48
N VAL A 96 -5.96 8.80 -2.90
CA VAL A 96 -4.88 7.96 -3.43
C VAL A 96 -4.18 7.25 -2.25
N PRO A 97 -3.99 5.92 -2.29
CA PRO A 97 -3.29 5.20 -1.23
C PRO A 97 -1.79 5.50 -1.27
N HIS A 98 -1.19 5.71 -0.10
CA HIS A 98 0.22 6.01 0.08
C HIS A 98 1.02 4.80 0.58
N CYS A 99 2.34 4.91 0.57
CA CYS A 99 3.18 3.92 1.27
C CYS A 99 2.80 3.87 2.76
N GLY A 100 2.68 2.65 3.30
CA GLY A 100 2.16 2.37 4.62
C GLY A 100 0.66 2.06 4.64
N ASP A 101 -0.12 2.49 3.66
CA ASP A 101 -1.54 2.14 3.58
C ASP A 101 -1.76 0.71 3.13
N ARG A 102 -2.93 0.15 3.45
CA ARG A 102 -3.39 -1.12 2.87
C ARG A 102 -3.51 -0.98 1.36
N ALA A 103 -2.95 -1.94 0.63
CA ALA A 103 -3.16 -2.07 -0.80
C ALA A 103 -4.68 -2.15 -1.08
N PRO A 104 -5.24 -1.36 -2.00
CA PRO A 104 -6.64 -1.52 -2.39
C PRO A 104 -6.88 -2.85 -3.10
N ASP A 105 -8.04 -3.46 -2.86
CA ASP A 105 -8.54 -4.54 -3.70
C ASP A 105 -9.34 -3.98 -4.87
N ALA A 106 -9.28 -4.67 -6.01
CA ALA A 106 -10.03 -4.30 -7.21
C ALA A 106 -10.29 -5.53 -8.08
N ASN A 107 -11.41 -5.52 -8.80
CA ASN A 107 -11.75 -6.57 -9.76
C ASN A 107 -10.82 -6.49 -10.97
N VAL A 108 -10.30 -7.63 -11.39
CA VAL A 108 -9.47 -7.79 -12.58
C VAL A 108 -9.82 -9.10 -13.29
N VAL A 109 -9.33 -9.28 -14.51
CA VAL A 109 -9.51 -10.51 -15.28
C VAL A 109 -8.16 -11.18 -15.47
N ALA A 110 -8.04 -12.44 -15.06
CA ALA A 110 -6.83 -13.23 -15.25
C ALA A 110 -6.62 -13.59 -16.73
N ALA A 111 -5.41 -14.05 -17.07
CA ALA A 111 -5.04 -14.41 -18.44
C ALA A 111 -5.92 -15.52 -19.06
N ASP A 112 -6.55 -16.36 -18.24
CA ASP A 112 -7.50 -17.40 -18.67
C ASP A 112 -8.93 -16.88 -18.89
N GLY A 113 -9.17 -15.58 -18.67
CA GLY A 113 -10.48 -14.94 -18.78
C GLY A 113 -11.32 -14.99 -17.51
N THR A 114 -10.82 -15.60 -16.41
CA THR A 114 -11.55 -15.69 -15.15
C THR A 114 -11.57 -14.34 -14.44
N SER A 115 -12.75 -13.93 -13.95
CA SER A 115 -12.89 -12.75 -13.08
C SER A 115 -12.36 -13.06 -11.67
N THR A 116 -11.53 -12.18 -11.14
CA THR A 116 -10.82 -12.34 -9.86
C THR A 116 -10.59 -10.96 -9.22
N THR A 117 -9.87 -10.90 -8.11
CA THR A 117 -9.48 -9.65 -7.45
C THR A 117 -7.96 -9.54 -7.30
N LEU A 118 -7.44 -8.32 -7.21
CA LEU A 118 -6.00 -8.09 -6.98
C LEU A 118 -5.50 -8.84 -5.74
N PHE A 119 -6.28 -8.86 -4.65
CA PHE A 119 -5.91 -9.52 -3.41
C PHE A 119 -5.66 -11.02 -3.57
N ALA A 120 -6.46 -11.70 -4.40
CA ALA A 120 -6.24 -13.11 -4.72
C ALA A 120 -4.86 -13.36 -5.35
N HIS A 121 -4.27 -12.33 -5.97
CA HIS A 121 -2.95 -12.39 -6.59
C HIS A 121 -1.84 -11.80 -5.73
N LEU A 122 -2.12 -11.10 -4.62
CA LEU A 122 -1.08 -10.61 -3.71
C LEU A 122 -0.47 -11.74 -2.88
N TYR A 123 -1.29 -12.71 -2.48
CA TYR A 123 -0.83 -13.85 -1.72
C TYR A 123 -0.11 -14.87 -2.60
N ASN A 124 1.09 -15.28 -2.17
CA ASN A 124 1.92 -16.26 -2.87
C ASN A 124 2.16 -17.50 -1.99
N PRO A 125 1.35 -18.56 -2.10
CA PRO A 125 1.51 -19.79 -1.32
C PRO A 125 2.62 -20.70 -1.86
N ASP A 126 3.77 -20.13 -2.26
CA ASP A 126 4.90 -20.87 -2.81
C ASP A 126 5.97 -21.22 -1.75
N GLY A 127 5.74 -20.82 -0.50
CA GLY A 127 6.68 -21.01 0.61
C GLY A 127 7.94 -20.15 0.54
N TRP A 128 8.08 -19.28 -0.48
CA TRP A 128 9.31 -18.56 -0.79
C TRP A 128 9.14 -17.05 -0.86
N SER A 129 8.07 -16.57 -1.50
CA SER A 129 7.78 -15.14 -1.67
C SER A 129 6.88 -14.56 -0.58
N TRP A 130 6.27 -15.41 0.25
CA TRP A 130 5.44 -15.07 1.43
C TRP A 130 4.51 -13.86 1.25
N GLY A 131 4.10 -13.53 0.02
CA GLY A 131 3.21 -12.39 -0.28
C GLY A 131 3.88 -11.06 -0.68
N TRP A 132 5.20 -10.99 -0.91
CA TRP A 132 5.77 -9.82 -1.60
C TRP A 132 5.35 -9.82 -3.07
N ALA A 133 4.62 -8.78 -3.47
CA ALA A 133 4.14 -8.61 -4.83
C ALA A 133 4.62 -7.27 -5.40
N LEU A 134 4.97 -7.26 -6.68
CA LEU A 134 5.16 -6.03 -7.45
C LEU A 134 4.01 -5.92 -8.44
N LEU A 135 3.19 -4.88 -8.30
CA LEU A 135 2.15 -4.54 -9.24
C LEU A 135 2.71 -3.50 -10.22
N ALA A 136 2.76 -3.86 -11.49
CA ALA A 136 3.31 -3.06 -12.57
C ALA A 136 2.17 -2.60 -13.47
N PHE A 137 1.70 -1.37 -13.27
CA PHE A 137 0.57 -0.78 -13.97
C PHE A 137 1.01 -0.14 -15.28
N ASP A 138 0.24 -0.37 -16.35
CA ASP A 138 0.48 0.27 -17.65
C ASP A 138 0.05 1.73 -17.70
N GLY A 139 -0.63 2.22 -16.66
CA GLY A 139 -1.13 3.58 -16.63
C GLY A 139 -2.13 3.87 -17.75
N ARG A 140 -2.81 2.82 -18.23
CA ARG A 140 -3.73 2.85 -19.37
C ARG A 140 -3.09 3.36 -20.67
N GLN A 141 -1.79 3.17 -20.85
CA GLN A 141 -1.05 3.52 -22.06
C GLN A 141 -0.74 2.27 -22.89
N HIS A 142 -0.98 2.33 -24.21
CA HIS A 142 -0.71 1.20 -25.12
C HIS A 142 0.79 0.87 -25.24
N ASP A 143 1.66 1.85 -25.03
CA ASP A 143 3.12 1.79 -25.19
C ASP A 143 3.88 1.68 -23.86
N ALA A 144 3.20 1.34 -22.75
CA ALA A 144 3.83 1.20 -21.44
C ALA A 144 4.63 -0.11 -21.25
N MET A 145 4.52 -1.09 -22.14
CA MET A 145 5.20 -2.38 -21.98
C MET A 145 6.74 -2.28 -21.92
N PRO A 146 7.43 -1.51 -22.78
CA PRO A 146 8.89 -1.40 -22.73
C PRO A 146 9.46 -0.94 -21.37
N PRO A 147 9.01 0.18 -20.75
CA PRO A 147 9.52 0.57 -19.44
C PRO A 147 9.16 -0.45 -18.33
N LEU A 148 7.96 -1.05 -18.38
CA LEU A 148 7.58 -2.09 -17.43
C LEU A 148 8.52 -3.31 -17.52
N ARG A 149 8.77 -3.83 -18.72
CA ARG A 149 9.69 -4.95 -18.93
C ARG A 149 11.10 -4.63 -18.45
N LEU A 150 11.59 -3.42 -18.73
CA LEU A 150 12.90 -2.98 -18.29
C LEU A 150 13.00 -2.98 -16.76
N ALA A 151 11.99 -2.45 -16.08
CA ALA A 151 11.93 -2.47 -14.62
C ALA A 151 11.89 -3.91 -14.07
N LEU A 152 11.09 -4.79 -14.67
CA LEU A 152 10.94 -6.19 -14.22
C LEU A 152 12.21 -7.03 -14.45
N ALA A 153 12.93 -6.82 -15.56
CA ALA A 153 14.18 -7.51 -15.84
C ALA A 153 15.26 -7.22 -14.79
N GLY A 154 15.19 -6.06 -14.12
CA GLY A 154 16.12 -5.69 -13.05
C GLY A 154 15.97 -6.52 -11.76
N LEU A 155 14.93 -7.35 -11.63
CA LEU A 155 14.53 -8.00 -10.38
C LEU A 155 15.01 -9.45 -10.24
N GLU A 156 15.82 -9.96 -11.18
CA GLU A 156 16.35 -11.33 -11.15
C GLU A 156 17.08 -11.66 -9.83
N ALA A 157 17.68 -10.65 -9.18
CA ALA A 157 18.35 -10.78 -7.88
C ALA A 157 17.39 -11.05 -6.71
N TRP A 158 16.10 -10.70 -6.83
CA TRP A 158 15.09 -10.81 -5.77
C TRP A 158 13.89 -11.63 -6.25
N PRO A 159 14.07 -12.92 -6.51
CA PRO A 159 13.05 -13.76 -7.12
C PRO A 159 11.82 -14.03 -6.21
N TRP A 160 11.87 -13.61 -4.94
CA TRP A 160 10.72 -13.56 -4.03
C TRP A 160 9.82 -12.34 -4.21
N LEU A 161 10.26 -11.29 -4.92
CA LEU A 161 9.40 -10.18 -5.31
C LEU A 161 8.66 -10.59 -6.59
N ARG A 162 7.40 -11.01 -6.45
CA ARG A 162 6.65 -11.63 -7.55
C ARG A 162 5.92 -10.57 -8.39
N PRO A 163 6.29 -10.36 -9.66
CA PRO A 163 5.67 -9.33 -10.49
C PRO A 163 4.30 -9.75 -11.06
N ARG A 164 3.38 -8.79 -11.16
CA ARG A 164 2.16 -8.86 -11.96
C ARG A 164 2.02 -7.62 -12.79
N LEU A 165 1.62 -7.78 -14.05
CA LEU A 165 1.23 -6.68 -14.91
C LEU A 165 -0.26 -6.38 -14.69
N ILE A 166 -0.59 -5.11 -14.46
CA ILE A 166 -1.97 -4.63 -14.38
C ILE A 166 -2.23 -3.77 -15.62
N LEU A 167 -3.01 -4.30 -16.55
CA LEU A 167 -3.09 -3.77 -17.92
C LEU A 167 -4.49 -3.22 -18.21
N GLY A 168 -4.59 -1.91 -18.47
CA GLY A 168 -5.83 -1.26 -18.91
C GLY A 168 -5.87 -0.97 -20.42
N ALA A 169 -4.73 -0.97 -21.11
CA ALA A 169 -4.61 -0.64 -22.53
C ALA A 169 -3.46 -1.38 -23.26
N ALA A 170 -2.34 -1.61 -22.57
CA ALA A 170 -1.21 -2.35 -23.11
C ALA A 170 -1.54 -3.84 -23.29
N MET A 171 -0.82 -4.48 -24.21
CA MET A 171 -0.96 -5.91 -24.48
C MET A 171 0.28 -6.69 -24.03
N PRO A 172 0.12 -7.77 -23.24
CA PRO A 172 1.22 -8.61 -22.83
C PRO A 172 1.65 -9.54 -23.97
N GLN A 173 2.89 -10.01 -23.90
CA GLN A 173 3.45 -11.10 -24.69
C GLN A 173 3.52 -12.38 -23.85
N PRO A 174 3.62 -13.57 -24.48
CA PRO A 174 3.64 -14.85 -23.76
C PRO A 174 4.71 -15.00 -22.69
N ASP A 175 5.87 -14.36 -22.87
CA ASP A 175 7.02 -14.43 -21.95
C ASP A 175 6.99 -13.34 -20.86
N ASP A 176 5.95 -12.49 -20.85
CA ASP A 176 5.81 -11.46 -19.83
C ASP A 176 5.38 -12.04 -18.48
N ALA A 177 5.57 -11.25 -17.42
CA ALA A 177 5.03 -11.57 -16.09
C ALA A 177 3.51 -11.76 -16.13
N THR A 178 2.96 -12.44 -15.12
CA THR A 178 1.53 -12.72 -15.02
C THR A 178 0.70 -11.44 -15.21
N ALA A 179 -0.10 -11.40 -16.28
CA ALA A 179 -0.93 -10.27 -16.62
C ALA A 179 -2.35 -10.40 -16.07
N LEU A 180 -2.85 -9.29 -15.53
CA LEU A 180 -4.20 -9.10 -15.05
C LEU A 180 -4.80 -7.92 -15.82
N SER A 181 -5.91 -8.15 -16.51
CA SER A 181 -6.59 -7.13 -17.30
C SER A 181 -7.53 -6.31 -16.42
N ASP A 182 -7.37 -4.99 -16.44
CA ASP A 182 -8.21 -4.01 -15.75
C ASP A 182 -9.12 -3.31 -16.76
N LEU A 183 -10.11 -4.05 -17.27
CA LEU A 183 -10.96 -3.63 -18.39
C LEU A 183 -11.75 -2.34 -18.09
N ASP A 184 -12.21 -2.19 -16.84
CA ASP A 184 -13.01 -1.04 -16.42
C ASP A 184 -12.15 0.10 -15.84
N GLY A 185 -10.85 -0.13 -15.64
CA GLY A 185 -9.95 0.82 -14.99
C GLY A 185 -10.13 0.93 -13.48
N ALA A 186 -10.80 -0.04 -12.85
CA ALA A 186 -11.10 -0.01 -11.44
C ALA A 186 -9.82 -0.15 -10.61
N ALA A 187 -8.89 -1.03 -11.01
CA ALA A 187 -7.61 -1.18 -10.34
C ALA A 187 -6.75 0.08 -10.49
N HIS A 188 -6.64 0.61 -11.71
CA HIS A 188 -5.95 1.87 -11.99
C HIS A 188 -6.49 3.02 -11.13
N ALA A 189 -7.80 3.18 -11.07
CA ALA A 189 -8.45 4.22 -10.27
C ALA A 189 -8.21 4.03 -8.76
N ALA A 190 -8.27 2.78 -8.26
CA ALA A 190 -8.06 2.48 -6.85
C ALA A 190 -6.64 2.86 -6.37
N TYR A 191 -5.64 2.74 -7.24
CA TYR A 191 -4.25 3.14 -6.95
C TYR A 191 -3.92 4.57 -7.37
N GLY A 192 -4.88 5.33 -7.94
CA GLY A 192 -4.66 6.70 -8.43
C GLY A 192 -3.78 6.80 -9.67
N ILE A 193 -3.69 5.73 -10.47
CA ILE A 193 -2.83 5.63 -11.65
C ILE A 193 -3.72 5.83 -12.89
N ALA A 194 -3.44 6.85 -13.71
CA ALA A 194 -4.31 7.19 -14.84
C ALA A 194 -3.59 7.46 -16.17
N ASP A 195 -2.40 8.08 -16.13
CA ASP A 195 -1.72 8.59 -17.34
C ASP A 195 -0.20 8.38 -17.28
N THR A 196 0.28 7.46 -16.45
CA THR A 196 1.70 7.13 -16.34
C THR A 196 1.81 5.71 -15.82
N SER A 197 2.68 4.91 -16.43
CA SER A 197 2.98 3.57 -15.95
C SER A 197 3.72 3.63 -14.61
N ALA A 198 3.35 2.73 -13.70
CA ALA A 198 3.77 2.81 -12.31
C ALA A 198 4.09 1.43 -11.72
N LEU A 199 4.93 1.44 -10.70
CA LEU A 199 5.43 0.28 -9.98
C LEU A 199 5.03 0.42 -8.52
N ILE A 200 4.30 -0.57 -8.00
CA ILE A 200 3.80 -0.59 -6.63
C ILE A 200 4.27 -1.88 -5.96
N VAL A 201 5.06 -1.78 -4.89
CA VAL A 201 5.44 -2.96 -4.09
C VAL A 201 4.45 -3.10 -2.95
N VAL A 202 3.89 -4.30 -2.82
CA VAL A 202 3.00 -4.69 -1.73
C VAL A 202 3.69 -5.75 -0.87
N ARG A 203 3.66 -5.52 0.45
CA ARG A 203 4.23 -6.38 1.47
C ARG A 203 3.41 -7.68 1.66
N PRO A 204 4.02 -8.71 2.28
CA PRO A 204 3.35 -9.90 2.78
C PRO A 204 2.09 -9.65 3.60
N ASP A 205 2.10 -8.56 4.36
CA ASP A 205 0.98 -8.18 5.22
C ASP A 205 -0.07 -7.35 4.49
N GLY A 206 0.08 -7.08 3.20
CA GLY A 206 -0.90 -6.35 2.38
C GLY A 206 -0.79 -4.83 2.42
N HIS A 207 0.29 -4.25 2.95
CA HIS A 207 0.54 -2.80 2.88
C HIS A 207 1.44 -2.42 1.71
N ILE A 208 1.23 -1.23 1.17
CA ILE A 208 2.08 -0.65 0.14
C ILE A 208 3.40 -0.23 0.76
N ALA A 209 4.51 -0.63 0.16
CA ALA A 209 5.86 -0.34 0.64
C ALA A 209 6.58 0.65 -0.26
N PHE A 210 6.37 0.54 -1.57
CA PHE A 210 7.01 1.39 -2.56
C PHE A 210 6.01 1.81 -3.61
N ARG A 211 6.13 3.06 -4.07
CA ARG A 211 5.41 3.59 -5.23
C ARG A 211 6.40 4.37 -6.09
N GLY A 212 6.44 4.12 -7.40
CA GLY A 212 7.32 4.83 -8.32
C GLY A 212 6.86 4.72 -9.76
N ARG A 213 7.44 5.54 -10.65
CA ARG A 213 7.16 5.46 -12.09
C ARG A 213 7.92 4.30 -12.73
N ALA A 214 7.36 3.69 -13.77
CA ALA A 214 8.02 2.59 -14.47
C ALA A 214 9.22 3.03 -15.33
N ASP A 215 9.31 4.30 -15.69
CA ASP A 215 10.43 4.88 -16.45
C ASP A 215 11.62 5.31 -15.58
N ALA A 216 11.53 5.11 -14.26
CA ALA A 216 12.60 5.32 -13.29
C ALA A 216 12.93 3.99 -12.54
N PRO A 217 13.31 2.91 -13.26
CA PRO A 217 13.53 1.59 -12.66
C PRO A 217 14.64 1.55 -11.60
N GLU A 218 15.56 2.52 -11.62
CA GLU A 218 16.62 2.69 -10.63
C GLU A 218 16.08 2.95 -9.21
N LEU A 219 14.92 3.60 -9.07
CA LEU A 219 14.30 3.84 -7.76
C LEU A 219 13.79 2.54 -7.14
N LEU A 220 13.17 1.67 -7.94
CA LEU A 220 12.74 0.35 -7.50
C LEU A 220 13.97 -0.52 -7.15
N ARG A 221 15.03 -0.45 -7.95
CA ARG A 221 16.29 -1.16 -7.65
C ARG A 221 16.88 -0.71 -6.31
N ALA A 222 17.01 0.59 -6.08
CA ALA A 222 17.56 1.13 -4.83
C ALA A 222 16.70 0.72 -3.62
N TYR A 223 15.37 0.73 -3.77
CA TYR A 223 14.45 0.19 -2.77
C TYR A 223 14.74 -1.28 -2.46
N CYS A 224 14.87 -2.11 -3.50
CA CYS A 224 15.12 -3.54 -3.35
C CYS A 224 16.48 -3.82 -2.70
N GLU A 225 17.55 -3.13 -3.10
CA GLU A 225 18.88 -3.25 -2.49
C GLU A 225 18.85 -2.89 -0.99
N ARG A 226 18.10 -1.87 -0.62
CA ARG A 226 17.94 -1.46 0.78
C ARG A 226 17.15 -2.47 1.62
N VAL A 227 16.09 -3.05 1.07
CA VAL A 227 15.15 -3.90 1.81
C VAL A 227 15.50 -5.38 1.75
N PHE A 228 16.10 -5.83 0.65
CA PHE A 228 16.34 -7.24 0.37
C PHE A 228 17.81 -7.65 0.48
N ASP A 229 18.77 -6.72 0.37
CA ASP A 229 20.19 -7.09 0.48
C ASP A 229 20.70 -6.96 1.93
N PRO A 230 21.05 -8.09 2.58
CA PRO A 230 21.42 -8.10 4.00
C PRO A 230 22.75 -7.40 4.31
N ALA A 231 23.54 -7.04 3.28
CA ALA A 231 24.83 -6.38 3.44
C ALA A 231 24.73 -4.85 3.59
N THR A 232 23.59 -4.25 3.28
CA THR A 232 23.44 -2.79 3.12
C THR A 232 23.63 -1.98 4.41
N GLU A 233 23.49 -2.60 5.60
CA GLU A 233 23.76 -1.94 6.90
C GLU A 233 25.15 -2.20 7.49
N GLY A 234 25.95 -3.09 6.89
CA GLY A 234 27.30 -3.41 7.35
C GLY A 234 28.37 -2.38 6.99
N ALA A 235 28.07 -1.42 6.10
CA ALA A 235 29.04 -0.47 5.56
C ALA A 235 29.09 0.89 6.28
N ALA A 236 28.24 1.12 7.28
CA ALA A 236 28.10 2.39 7.99
C ALA A 236 28.37 2.30 9.51
N ARG A 237 29.25 1.38 9.94
CA ARG A 237 29.74 1.31 11.33
C ARG A 237 31.26 1.30 11.38
#